data_AF-A0A8T4RU57-F1
#
_entry.id   AF-A0A8T4RU57-F1
#
_cell.length_a   1.000
_cell.length_b   1.000
_cell.length_c   1.000
_cell.angle_alpha   90.00
_cell.angle_beta   90.00
_cell.angle_gamma   90.00
#
_symmetry.space_group_name_H-M   'P 1'
#
loop_
_entity.id
_entity.type
_entity.pdbx_description
1 polymer ?
#
loop_
_entity_poly.entity_id
_entity_poly.type
_entity_poly.pdbx_seq_one_letter_code
_entity_poly.pdbx_strand_id
1 'polypeptide(L)'
;MQEKVESLIKLYCRQKQLQKLLMRIVQNRFLKFCFVGGISTILNYGFFFLFFILGIHYLIAAAAGYIIGVFAGFLMNKHFTFQSSAKSYTIEITKYLMVYATSLLLALGLLRILVFFGMHATLAYIATIVVTTITNFLGCKLFVFNHSLWITKVNFLIYRHKYLIRYMTIGVSAVFLEIFMIEVLTLAQK
;
A
#
# COMPACT_ATOMS: atom_id res chain seq x y z
N MET A 1 27.50 -39.50 26.64
CA MET A 1 26.06 -39.25 26.96
C MET A 1 25.80 -37.78 27.29
N GLN A 2 26.60 -37.13 28.14
CA GLN A 2 26.45 -35.71 28.51
C GLN A 2 26.55 -34.74 27.32
N GLU A 3 27.45 -34.99 26.37
CA GLU A 3 27.67 -34.12 25.19
C GLU A 3 26.45 -34.04 24.24
N LYS A 4 25.67 -35.14 24.14
CA LYS A 4 24.39 -35.15 23.41
C LYS A 4 23.30 -34.36 24.14
N VAL A 5 23.33 -34.34 25.47
CA VAL A 5 22.34 -33.59 26.28
C VAL A 5 22.61 -32.09 26.17
N GLU A 6 23.86 -31.65 26.25
CA GLU A 6 24.22 -30.23 26.10
C GLU A 6 23.91 -29.68 24.69
N SER A 7 24.15 -30.46 23.64
CA SER A 7 23.80 -30.05 22.27
C SER A 7 22.30 -29.91 22.05
N LEU A 8 21.49 -30.81 22.64
CA LEU A 8 20.02 -30.70 22.62
C LEU A 8 19.51 -29.48 23.41
N ILE A 9 20.10 -29.17 24.57
CA ILE A 9 19.75 -27.98 25.36
C ILE A 9 20.08 -26.70 24.60
N LYS A 10 21.24 -26.62 23.92
CA LYS A 10 21.61 -25.50 23.04
C LYS A 10 20.63 -25.32 21.89
N LEU A 11 20.23 -26.41 21.22
CA LEU A 11 19.25 -26.38 20.14
C LEU A 11 17.88 -25.89 20.60
N TYR A 12 17.41 -26.38 21.76
CA TYR A 12 16.14 -25.95 22.34
C TYR A 12 16.15 -24.47 22.76
N CYS A 13 17.23 -23.98 23.39
CA CYS A 13 17.38 -22.55 23.71
C CYS A 13 17.40 -21.68 22.45
N ARG A 14 18.11 -22.11 21.40
CA ARG A 14 18.16 -21.40 20.11
C ARG A 14 16.80 -21.34 19.44
N GLN A 15 16.04 -22.44 19.43
CA GLN A 15 14.65 -22.50 18.95
C GLN A 15 13.74 -21.50 19.68
N LYS A 16 13.79 -21.48 21.02
CA LYS A 16 12.97 -20.59 21.85
C LYS A 16 13.35 -19.10 21.66
N GLN A 17 14.63 -18.82 21.47
CA GLN A 17 15.13 -17.47 21.19
C GLN A 17 14.73 -17.01 19.77
N LEU A 18 14.76 -17.93 18.79
CA LEU A 18 14.27 -17.69 17.43
C LEU A 18 12.77 -17.38 17.42
N GLN A 19 11.96 -18.16 18.16
CA GLN A 19 10.53 -17.89 18.32
C GLN A 19 10.26 -16.51 18.95
N LYS A 20 11.05 -16.11 19.95
CA LYS A 20 10.93 -14.79 20.59
C LYS A 20 11.28 -13.65 19.64
N LEU A 21 12.29 -13.83 18.79
CA LEU A 21 12.67 -12.88 17.73
C LEU A 21 11.60 -12.81 16.64
N LEU A 22 11.09 -13.95 16.17
CA LEU A 22 9.98 -14.00 15.21
C LEU A 22 8.73 -13.30 15.75
N MET A 23 8.38 -13.50 17.02
CA MET A 23 7.26 -12.82 17.66
C MET A 23 7.46 -11.29 17.73
N ARG A 24 8.69 -10.82 17.98
CA ARG A 24 9.02 -9.38 17.91
C ARG A 24 8.93 -8.81 16.50
N ILE A 25 9.37 -9.57 15.50
CA ILE A 25 9.28 -9.21 14.08
C ILE A 25 7.80 -9.15 13.65
N VAL A 26 6.99 -10.12 14.05
CA VAL A 26 5.53 -10.16 13.80
C VAL A 26 4.79 -9.03 14.52
N GLN A 27 5.26 -8.59 15.69
CA GLN A 27 4.70 -7.42 16.39
C GLN A 27 5.11 -6.07 15.75
N ASN A 28 6.13 -6.05 14.89
CA ASN A 28 6.59 -4.83 14.27
C ASN A 28 5.66 -4.43 13.10
N ARG A 29 4.90 -3.35 13.30
CA ARG A 29 3.95 -2.83 12.30
C ARG A 29 4.61 -2.53 10.95
N PHE A 30 5.92 -2.22 10.94
CA PHE A 30 6.67 -1.97 9.71
C PHE A 30 6.78 -3.22 8.83
N LEU A 31 7.05 -4.39 9.42
CA LEU A 31 7.13 -5.65 8.66
C LEU A 31 5.77 -6.08 8.14
N LYS A 32 4.71 -5.90 8.95
CA LYS A 32 3.33 -6.11 8.49
C LYS A 32 2.99 -5.21 7.31
N PHE A 33 3.38 -3.93 7.36
CA PHE A 33 3.19 -3.00 6.25
C PHE A 33 3.92 -3.45 4.98
N CYS A 34 5.19 -3.84 5.09
CA CYS A 34 5.96 -4.35 3.95
C CYS A 34 5.34 -5.63 3.37
N PHE A 35 4.88 -6.55 4.23
CA PHE A 35 4.24 -7.79 3.83
C PHE A 35 2.91 -7.53 3.10
N VAL A 36 2.08 -6.62 3.63
CA VAL A 36 0.86 -6.19 2.96
C VAL A 36 1.16 -5.51 1.63
N GLY A 37 2.20 -4.67 1.55
CA GLY A 37 2.65 -4.07 0.30
C GLY A 37 3.05 -5.11 -0.75
N GLY A 38 3.77 -6.16 -0.32
CA GLY A 38 4.11 -7.30 -1.17
C GLY A 38 2.86 -8.02 -1.69
N ILE A 39 1.91 -8.34 -0.82
CA ILE A 39 0.65 -9.00 -1.22
C ILE A 39 -0.16 -8.12 -2.16
N SER A 40 -0.25 -6.82 -1.89
CA SER A 40 -0.96 -5.87 -2.75
C SER A 40 -0.37 -5.81 -4.16
N THR A 41 0.95 -5.91 -4.24
CA THR A 41 1.68 -5.94 -5.52
C THR A 41 1.41 -7.25 -6.27
N ILE A 42 1.44 -8.38 -5.57
CA ILE A 42 1.10 -9.70 -6.14
C ILE A 42 -0.35 -9.69 -6.67
N LEU A 43 -1.29 -9.14 -5.92
CA LEU A 43 -2.68 -9.01 -6.35
C LEU A 43 -2.79 -8.11 -7.59
N ASN A 44 -2.12 -6.95 -7.59
CA ASN A 44 -2.11 -6.05 -8.75
C ASN A 44 -1.64 -6.79 -10.03
N TYR A 45 -0.46 -7.42 -9.98
CA TYR A 45 0.05 -8.17 -11.13
C TYR A 45 -0.79 -9.39 -11.49
N GLY A 46 -1.34 -10.09 -10.49
CA GLY A 46 -2.20 -11.25 -10.70
C GLY A 46 -3.49 -10.88 -11.44
N PHE A 47 -4.17 -9.81 -11.02
CA PHE A 47 -5.37 -9.32 -11.70
C PHE A 47 -5.05 -8.71 -13.08
N PHE A 48 -3.95 -7.98 -13.21
CA PHE A 48 -3.47 -7.52 -14.52
C PHE A 48 -3.31 -8.69 -15.50
N PHE A 49 -2.60 -9.74 -15.10
CA PHE A 49 -2.33 -10.90 -15.95
C PHE A 49 -3.60 -11.67 -16.28
N LEU A 50 -4.50 -11.81 -15.31
CA LEU A 50 -5.81 -12.44 -15.52
C LEU A 50 -6.64 -11.71 -16.57
N PHE A 51 -6.77 -10.38 -16.47
CA PHE A 51 -7.50 -9.58 -17.46
C PHE A 51 -6.80 -9.55 -18.82
N PHE A 52 -5.47 -9.53 -18.82
CA PHE A 52 -4.69 -9.58 -20.06
C PHE A 52 -4.91 -10.89 -20.83
N ILE A 53 -4.92 -12.05 -20.15
CA ILE A 53 -5.21 -13.34 -20.79
C ILE A 53 -6.64 -13.41 -21.33
N LEU A 54 -7.60 -12.74 -20.68
CA LEU A 54 -8.99 -12.64 -21.14
C LEU A 54 -9.15 -11.76 -22.39
N GLY A 55 -8.06 -11.25 -22.97
CA GLY A 55 -8.07 -10.44 -24.18
C GLY A 55 -8.47 -8.98 -23.95
N ILE A 56 -8.55 -8.55 -22.68
CA ILE A 56 -8.83 -7.15 -22.34
C ILE A 56 -7.59 -6.32 -22.67
N HIS A 57 -7.80 -5.13 -23.23
CA HIS A 57 -6.73 -4.21 -23.58
C HIS A 57 -5.83 -3.89 -22.38
N TYR A 58 -4.52 -3.85 -22.61
CA TYR A 58 -3.51 -3.84 -21.54
C TYR A 58 -3.62 -2.63 -20.60
N LEU A 59 -4.08 -1.47 -21.10
CA LEU A 59 -4.30 -0.28 -20.26
C LEU A 59 -5.46 -0.49 -19.27
N ILE A 60 -6.58 -1.05 -19.73
CA ILE A 60 -7.73 -1.35 -18.86
C ILE A 60 -7.31 -2.40 -17.83
N ALA A 61 -6.64 -3.47 -18.26
CA ALA A 61 -6.16 -4.52 -17.38
C ALA A 61 -5.22 -3.96 -16.29
N ALA A 62 -4.32 -3.04 -16.66
CA ALA A 62 -3.40 -2.42 -15.72
C ALA A 62 -4.12 -1.49 -14.74
N ALA A 63 -5.08 -0.70 -15.22
CA ALA A 63 -5.85 0.18 -14.36
C ALA A 63 -6.74 -0.60 -13.37
N ALA A 64 -7.41 -1.65 -13.83
CA ALA A 64 -8.23 -2.52 -12.99
C ALA A 64 -7.38 -3.24 -11.93
N GLY A 65 -6.25 -3.84 -12.34
CA GLY A 65 -5.31 -4.47 -11.41
C GLY A 65 -4.81 -3.49 -10.34
N TYR A 66 -4.47 -2.26 -10.75
CA TYR A 66 -3.97 -1.24 -9.83
C TYR A 66 -5.04 -0.83 -8.82
N ILE A 67 -6.28 -0.59 -9.25
CA ILE A 67 -7.39 -0.23 -8.36
C ILE A 67 -7.62 -1.34 -7.32
N ILE A 68 -7.66 -2.60 -7.76
CA ILE A 68 -7.86 -3.75 -6.88
C ILE A 68 -6.70 -3.86 -5.89
N GLY A 69 -5.45 -3.73 -6.35
CA GLY A 69 -4.25 -3.79 -5.51
C GLY A 69 -4.22 -2.70 -4.45
N VAL A 70 -4.53 -1.45 -4.80
CA VAL A 70 -4.60 -0.32 -3.86
C VAL A 70 -5.69 -0.55 -2.81
N PHE A 71 -6.88 -1.01 -3.24
CA PHE A 71 -8.00 -1.22 -2.33
C PHE A 71 -7.75 -2.39 -1.36
N ALA A 72 -7.22 -3.51 -1.87
CA ALA A 72 -6.80 -4.64 -1.06
C ALA A 72 -5.71 -4.24 -0.06
N GLY A 73 -4.71 -3.47 -0.50
CA GLY A 73 -3.64 -2.97 0.36
C GLY A 73 -4.15 -2.04 1.47
N PHE A 74 -5.12 -1.18 1.17
CA PHE A 74 -5.77 -0.34 2.19
C PHE A 74 -6.53 -1.19 3.22
N LEU A 75 -7.36 -2.14 2.79
CA LEU A 75 -8.13 -3.02 3.67
C LEU A 75 -7.22 -3.84 4.57
N MET A 76 -6.19 -4.47 3.99
CA MET A 76 -5.21 -5.25 4.75
C MET A 76 -4.43 -4.37 5.71
N ASN A 77 -3.98 -3.18 5.31
CA ASN A 77 -3.29 -2.29 6.23
C ASN A 77 -4.19 -1.84 7.39
N LYS A 78 -5.45 -1.54 7.12
CA LYS A 78 -6.43 -1.16 8.14
C LYS A 78 -6.66 -2.28 9.16
N HIS A 79 -6.99 -3.49 8.69
CA HIS A 79 -7.41 -4.59 9.56
C HIS A 79 -6.23 -5.38 10.15
N PHE A 80 -5.15 -5.58 9.39
CA PHE A 80 -4.04 -6.45 9.78
C PHE A 80 -2.83 -5.69 10.34
N THR A 81 -2.42 -4.59 9.68
CA THR A 81 -1.22 -3.83 10.05
C THR A 81 -1.47 -2.88 11.22
N PHE A 82 -2.53 -2.08 11.14
CA PHE A 82 -2.81 -1.00 12.10
C PHE A 82 -3.98 -1.29 13.05
N GLN A 83 -4.81 -2.29 12.73
CA GLN A 83 -5.99 -2.67 13.52
C GLN A 83 -6.86 -1.45 13.91
N SER A 84 -7.04 -0.53 12.96
CA SER A 84 -7.80 0.70 13.22
C SER A 84 -9.28 0.40 13.33
N SER A 85 -9.89 0.78 14.46
CA SER A 85 -11.32 0.64 14.74
C SER A 85 -12.14 1.88 14.35
N ALA A 86 -11.56 2.81 13.57
CA ALA A 86 -12.23 4.07 13.28
C ALA A 86 -13.52 3.88 12.44
N LYS A 87 -14.59 4.60 12.83
CA LYS A 87 -15.95 4.47 12.27
C LYS A 87 -16.11 4.89 10.81
N SER A 88 -15.17 5.62 10.20
CA SER A 88 -15.36 6.20 8.85
C SER A 88 -14.28 5.77 7.86
N TYR A 89 -14.60 4.74 7.07
CA TYR A 89 -13.76 4.23 5.98
C TYR A 89 -13.37 5.30 4.96
N THR A 90 -14.29 6.21 4.62
CA THR A 90 -14.06 7.27 3.63
C THR A 90 -12.96 8.25 4.06
N ILE A 91 -12.86 8.56 5.36
CA ILE A 91 -11.84 9.48 5.86
C ILE A 91 -10.46 8.82 5.82
N GLU A 92 -10.39 7.55 6.26
CA GLU A 92 -9.14 6.80 6.26
C GLU A 92 -8.60 6.57 4.84
N ILE A 93 -9.46 6.19 3.89
CA ILE A 93 -9.02 5.98 2.50
C ILE A 93 -8.56 7.28 1.85
N THR A 94 -9.21 8.41 2.16
CA THR A 94 -8.78 9.73 1.66
C THR A 94 -7.41 10.11 2.20
N LYS A 95 -7.17 9.92 3.50
CA LYS A 95 -5.85 10.16 4.10
C LYS A 95 -4.79 9.23 3.55
N TYR A 96 -5.15 7.96 3.34
CA TYR A 96 -4.24 6.97 2.75
C TYR A 96 -3.82 7.41 1.34
N LEU A 97 -4.77 7.81 0.50
CA LEU A 97 -4.49 8.38 -0.82
C LEU A 97 -3.65 9.65 -0.75
N MET A 98 -3.90 10.56 0.21
CA MET A 98 -3.07 11.75 0.40
C MET A 98 -1.61 11.42 0.77
N VAL A 99 -1.39 10.44 1.65
CA VAL A 99 -0.04 9.98 2.01
C VAL A 99 0.68 9.37 0.80
N TYR A 100 -0.02 8.58 0.01
CA TYR A 100 0.56 7.98 -1.19
C TYR A 100 0.82 9.01 -2.30
N ALA A 101 -0.07 9.99 -2.48
CA ALA A 101 0.11 11.08 -3.44
C ALA A 101 1.30 11.98 -3.07
N THR A 102 1.42 12.35 -1.79
CA THR A 102 2.58 13.13 -1.30
C THR A 102 3.88 12.33 -1.44
N SER A 103 3.84 11.03 -1.15
CA SER A 103 5.01 10.17 -1.34
C SER A 103 5.38 9.98 -2.81
N LEU A 104 4.42 9.99 -3.74
CA LEU A 104 4.69 9.98 -5.18
C LEU A 104 5.42 11.26 -5.62
N LEU A 105 4.96 12.43 -5.17
CA LEU A 105 5.63 13.70 -5.46
C LEU A 105 7.04 13.73 -4.89
N LEU A 106 7.21 13.25 -3.65
CA LEU A 106 8.52 13.08 -3.04
C LEU A 106 9.40 12.14 -3.86
N ALA A 107 8.84 11.02 -4.35
CA ALA A 107 9.57 10.05 -5.15
C ALA A 107 10.12 10.67 -6.43
N LEU A 108 9.28 11.37 -7.18
CA LEU A 108 9.67 12.03 -8.43
C LEU A 108 10.71 13.13 -8.19
N GLY A 109 10.53 13.93 -7.13
CA GLY A 109 11.48 14.96 -6.73
C GLY A 109 12.85 14.39 -6.35
N LEU A 110 12.88 13.39 -5.47
CA LEU A 110 14.11 12.72 -5.05
C LEU A 110 14.82 12.09 -6.25
N LEU A 111 14.09 11.33 -7.07
CA LEU A 111 14.68 10.66 -8.24
C LEU A 111 15.36 11.68 -9.16
N ARG A 112 14.67 12.81 -9.45
CA ARG A 112 15.22 13.88 -10.28
C ARG A 112 16.49 14.49 -9.67
N ILE A 113 16.48 14.75 -8.37
CA ILE A 113 17.64 15.32 -7.66
C ILE A 113 18.82 14.35 -7.68
N LEU A 114 18.60 13.08 -7.36
CA LEU A 114 19.66 12.06 -7.30
C LEU A 114 20.30 11.83 -8.69
N VAL A 115 19.49 11.79 -9.74
CA VAL A 115 20.01 11.69 -11.12
C VAL A 115 20.76 12.95 -11.53
N PHE A 116 20.30 14.13 -11.10
CA PHE A 116 21.01 15.40 -11.37
C PHE A 116 22.41 15.43 -10.72
N PHE A 117 22.59 14.81 -9.55
CA PHE A 117 23.90 14.62 -8.91
C PHE A 117 24.78 13.55 -9.58
N GLY A 118 24.38 13.01 -10.73
CA GLY A 118 25.17 12.04 -11.50
C GLY A 118 25.00 10.59 -11.04
N MET A 119 24.03 10.30 -10.17
CA MET A 119 23.78 8.94 -9.72
C MET A 119 23.05 8.14 -10.80
N HIS A 120 23.45 6.88 -11.02
CA HIS A 120 22.81 6.01 -12.02
C HIS A 120 21.31 5.84 -11.71
N ALA A 121 20.45 5.98 -12.73
CA ALA A 121 19.00 6.02 -12.56
C ALA A 121 18.43 4.83 -11.79
N THR A 122 18.99 3.63 -11.99
CA THR A 122 18.57 2.41 -11.27
C THR A 122 18.85 2.51 -9.77
N LEU A 123 20.04 2.99 -9.37
CA LEU A 123 20.40 3.16 -7.97
C LEU A 123 19.57 4.27 -7.32
N ALA A 124 19.34 5.36 -8.06
CA ALA A 124 18.48 6.45 -7.62
C ALA A 124 17.03 5.99 -7.39
N TYR A 125 16.52 5.13 -8.27
CA TYR A 125 15.19 4.55 -8.14
C TYR A 125 15.07 3.63 -6.91
N ILE A 126 16.05 2.75 -6.67
CA ILE A 126 16.08 1.89 -5.48
C ILE A 126 16.11 2.74 -4.19
N ALA A 127 16.99 3.74 -4.13
CA ALA A 127 17.07 4.64 -2.97
C ALA A 127 15.74 5.38 -2.73
N THR A 128 15.10 5.83 -3.80
CA THR A 128 13.79 6.49 -3.75
C THR A 128 12.70 5.56 -3.20
N ILE A 129 12.66 4.29 -3.64
CA ILE A 129 11.71 3.30 -3.12
C ILE A 129 11.89 3.11 -1.61
N VAL A 130 13.13 3.01 -1.12
CA VAL A 130 13.39 2.85 0.32
C VAL A 130 12.86 4.05 1.11
N VAL A 131 13.19 5.27 0.68
CA VAL A 131 12.76 6.52 1.34
C VAL A 131 11.23 6.65 1.34
N THR A 132 10.60 6.40 0.20
CA THR A 132 9.14 6.48 0.06
C THR A 132 8.41 5.40 0.86
N THR A 133 8.98 4.20 0.99
CA THR A 133 8.40 3.13 1.82
C THR A 133 8.38 3.52 3.30
N ILE A 134 9.47 4.10 3.80
CA ILE A 134 9.56 4.63 5.18
C ILE A 134 8.56 5.78 5.36
N THR A 135 8.50 6.70 4.39
CA THR A 135 7.58 7.85 4.43
C THR A 135 6.11 7.39 4.42
N ASN A 136 5.76 6.44 3.56
CA ASN A 136 4.43 5.83 3.50
C ASN A 136 4.08 5.16 4.83
N PHE A 137 5.00 4.38 5.41
CA PHE A 137 4.75 3.74 6.69
C PHE A 137 4.54 4.76 7.82
N LEU A 138 5.38 5.79 7.90
CA LEU A 138 5.25 6.84 8.90
C LEU A 138 3.97 7.65 8.70
N GLY A 139 3.62 7.99 7.46
CA GLY A 139 2.36 8.67 7.14
C GLY A 139 1.15 7.83 7.52
N CYS A 140 1.14 6.54 7.19
CA CYS A 140 0.08 5.63 7.62
C CYS A 140 -0.01 5.55 9.16
N LYS A 141 1.12 5.38 9.83
CA LYS A 141 1.17 5.21 11.29
C LYS A 141 0.81 6.48 12.05
N LEU A 142 1.31 7.65 11.64
CA LEU A 142 1.24 8.91 12.38
C LEU A 142 0.07 9.79 11.95
N PHE A 143 -0.42 9.66 10.72
CA PHE A 143 -1.45 10.55 10.15
C PHE A 143 -2.75 9.81 9.80
N VAL A 144 -2.65 8.66 9.14
CA VAL A 144 -3.85 7.89 8.71
C VAL A 144 -4.53 7.24 9.92
N PHE A 145 -3.77 6.48 10.72
CA PHE A 145 -4.30 5.62 11.78
C PHE A 145 -3.98 6.09 13.21
N ASN A 146 -3.58 7.35 13.38
CA ASN A 146 -3.27 7.93 14.68
C ASN A 146 -4.47 8.72 15.26
N HIS A 147 -4.63 8.66 16.58
CA HIS A 147 -5.75 9.27 17.31
C HIS A 147 -5.30 10.54 18.07
N SER A 148 -4.50 11.42 17.44
CA SER A 148 -4.06 12.68 18.05
C SER A 148 -5.12 13.79 17.92
N LEU A 149 -5.18 14.72 18.89
CA LEU A 149 -6.15 15.84 18.92
C LEU A 149 -6.09 16.75 17.69
N TRP A 150 -4.91 16.96 17.11
CA TRP A 150 -4.75 17.71 15.86
C TRP A 150 -5.38 16.99 14.67
N ILE A 151 -5.29 15.66 14.66
CA ILE A 151 -5.89 14.80 13.63
C ILE A 151 -7.41 14.82 13.74
N THR A 152 -7.98 15.02 14.93
CA THR A 152 -9.43 15.22 15.09
C THR A 152 -9.90 16.50 14.40
N LYS A 153 -9.09 17.56 14.39
CA LYS A 153 -9.39 18.83 13.70
C LYS A 153 -9.35 18.67 12.18
N VAL A 154 -8.34 17.95 11.66
CA VAL A 154 -8.25 17.58 10.24
C VAL A 154 -9.40 16.64 9.84
N ASN A 155 -9.72 15.66 10.69
CA ASN A 155 -10.88 14.76 10.50
C ASN A 155 -12.18 15.54 10.43
N PHE A 156 -12.35 16.57 11.25
CA PHE A 156 -13.52 17.44 11.20
C PHE A 156 -13.60 18.21 9.88
N LEU A 157 -12.47 18.74 9.37
CA LEU A 157 -12.43 19.42 8.08
C LEU A 157 -12.77 18.48 6.91
N ILE A 158 -12.21 17.26 6.93
CA ILE A 158 -12.51 16.21 5.94
C ILE A 158 -13.98 15.75 6.07
N TYR A 159 -14.49 15.60 7.29
CA TYR A 159 -15.89 15.24 7.55
C TYR A 159 -16.84 16.32 7.02
N ARG A 160 -16.50 17.61 7.20
CA ARG A 160 -17.26 18.75 6.68
C ARG A 160 -17.39 18.70 5.15
N HIS A 161 -16.37 18.22 4.45
CA HIS A 161 -16.39 18.06 2.98
C HIS A 161 -16.60 16.61 2.52
N LYS A 162 -17.09 15.72 3.39
CA LYS A 162 -17.30 14.29 3.10
C LYS A 162 -18.19 14.06 1.89
N TYR A 163 -19.24 14.87 1.72
CA TYR A 163 -20.15 14.74 0.58
C TYR A 163 -19.43 15.05 -0.73
N LEU A 164 -18.60 16.11 -0.76
CA LEU A 164 -17.78 16.49 -1.89
C LEU A 164 -16.81 15.38 -2.31
N ILE A 165 -16.15 14.75 -1.34
CA ILE A 165 -15.25 13.61 -1.58
C ILE A 165 -16.02 12.42 -2.15
N ARG A 166 -17.22 12.13 -1.62
CA ARG A 166 -18.08 11.05 -2.11
C ARG A 166 -18.51 11.29 -3.56
N TYR A 167 -18.85 12.52 -3.93
CA TYR A 167 -19.15 12.88 -5.32
C TYR A 167 -17.94 12.73 -6.23
N MET A 168 -16.73 13.12 -5.79
CA MET A 168 -15.51 12.90 -6.58
C MET A 168 -15.24 11.41 -6.80
N THR A 169 -15.41 10.56 -5.77
CA THR A 169 -15.21 9.11 -5.94
C THR A 169 -16.23 8.49 -6.89
N ILE A 170 -17.49 8.90 -6.82
CA ILE A 170 -18.55 8.44 -7.72
C ILE A 170 -18.25 8.90 -9.15
N GLY A 171 -17.81 10.15 -9.32
CA GLY A 171 -17.43 10.72 -10.61
C GLY A 171 -16.25 9.96 -11.25
N VAL A 172 -15.18 9.70 -10.49
CA VAL A 172 -14.03 8.94 -10.99
C VAL A 172 -14.45 7.52 -11.39
N SER A 173 -15.29 6.83 -10.60
CA SER A 173 -15.80 5.51 -10.97
C SER A 173 -16.71 5.53 -12.21
N ALA A 174 -17.50 6.58 -12.38
CA ALA A 174 -18.39 6.74 -13.54
C ALA A 174 -17.60 6.98 -14.83
N VAL A 175 -16.59 7.86 -14.79
CA VAL A 175 -15.69 8.10 -15.92
C VAL A 175 -14.93 6.82 -16.30
N PHE A 176 -14.50 6.03 -15.31
CA PHE A 176 -13.90 4.72 -15.56
C PHE A 176 -14.86 3.75 -16.27
N LEU A 177 -16.13 3.72 -15.87
CA LEU A 177 -17.17 2.91 -16.51
C LEU A 177 -17.45 3.37 -17.94
N GLU A 178 -17.48 4.68 -18.20
CA GLU A 178 -17.67 5.22 -19.55
C GLU A 178 -16.51 4.87 -20.48
N ILE A 179 -15.27 5.06 -20.02
CA ILE A 179 -14.08 4.67 -20.79
C ILE A 179 -14.10 3.16 -21.07
N PHE A 180 -14.45 2.35 -20.08
CA PHE A 180 -14.60 0.91 -20.23
C PHE A 180 -15.67 0.53 -21.28
N MET A 181 -16.84 1.17 -21.24
CA MET A 181 -17.93 0.93 -22.21
C MET A 181 -17.54 1.30 -23.64
N ILE A 182 -16.87 2.44 -23.82
CA ILE A 182 -16.40 2.90 -25.14
C ILE A 182 -15.41 1.90 -25.72
N GLU A 183 -14.47 1.42 -24.91
CA GLU A 183 -13.45 0.47 -25.36
C GLU A 183 -14.06 -0.90 -25.71
N VAL A 184 -15.03 -1.39 -24.93
CA VAL A 184 -15.81 -2.61 -25.23
C VAL A 184 -16.59 -2.47 -26.55
N LEU A 185 -17.27 -1.35 -26.77
CA LEU A 185 -18.01 -1.10 -28.02
C LEU A 185 -17.09 -1.03 -29.23
N THR A 186 -15.91 -0.43 -29.07
CA THR A 186 -14.90 -0.31 -30.15
C THR A 186 -14.33 -1.69 -30.52
N LEU A 187 -14.16 -2.57 -29.54
CA LEU A 187 -13.72 -3.96 -29.76
C LEU A 187 -14.81 -4.83 -30.41
N ALA A 188 -16.09 -4.59 -30.11
CA ALA A 188 -17.20 -5.32 -30.71
C ALA A 188 -17.45 -5.00 -32.19
N GLN A 189 -16.87 -3.91 -32.70
CA GLN A 189 -17.00 -3.48 -34.10
C GLN A 189 -15.85 -3.95 -35.01
N LYS A 190 -14.81 -4.57 -34.47
CA LYS A 190 -13.71 -5.20 -35.22
C LYS A 190 -13.94 -6.70 -35.37
#